data_AF-A0A495JX39-F1
#
_entry.id   AF-A0A495JX39-F1
#
_cell.length_a   1.000
_cell.length_b   1.000
_cell.length_c   1.000
_cell.angle_alpha   90.00
_cell.angle_beta   90.00
_cell.angle_gamma   90.00
#
_symmetry.space_group_name_H-M   'P 1'
#
loop_
_entity.id
_entity.type
_entity.pdbx_description
1 polymer ?
#
loop_
_entity_poly.entity_id
_entity_poly.type
_entity_poly.pdbx_seq_one_letter_code
_entity_poly.pdbx_strand_id
1 'polypeptide(L)'
;MTKREPVSVDEADPVGATEIAERAGVGRPAVERWQERHADTWPERRWTVGGRPAWDWAVDIVPWLEATGRIEPQVRSRSTAANRRRRLSIERSPETARPRIRAEVMAYDEPMDQQRLDGAAEVEAMVDEILAAWLANPVGHRNGLRGFTERWLRDHYATWRAPSPASTHAQTGGLEA
;
A
#
# COMPACT_ATOMS: atom_id res chain seq x y z
N MET A 1 3.02 28.04 29.00
CA MET A 1 2.27 26.76 29.13
C MET A 1 2.66 25.86 27.97
N THR A 2 3.59 24.94 28.20
CA THR A 2 3.97 23.94 27.19
C THR A 2 2.83 22.93 27.08
N LYS A 3 2.15 22.96 25.93
CA LYS A 3 1.13 21.98 25.56
C LYS A 3 1.84 20.63 25.40
N ARG A 4 1.82 19.81 26.45
CA ARG A 4 2.19 18.39 26.33
C ARG A 4 1.16 17.74 25.42
N GLU A 5 1.52 17.51 24.17
CA GLU A 5 0.77 16.65 23.28
C GLU A 5 0.67 15.25 23.90
N PRO A 6 -0.52 14.62 23.91
CA PRO A 6 -0.65 13.25 24.39
C PRO A 6 0.07 12.33 23.41
N VAL A 7 0.96 11.50 23.96
CA VAL A 7 1.62 10.39 23.25
C VAL A 7 0.52 9.54 22.61
N SER A 8 0.44 9.53 21.28
CA SER A 8 -0.53 8.74 20.54
C SER A 8 -0.35 7.26 20.89
N VAL A 9 -1.44 6.67 21.39
CA VAL A 9 -1.55 5.29 21.83
C VAL A 9 -1.10 4.34 20.72
N ASP A 10 -0.22 3.40 21.08
CA ASP A 10 0.17 2.20 20.34
C ASP A 10 -0.87 1.75 19.30
N GLU A 11 -0.56 1.96 18.03
CA GLU A 11 -1.30 1.38 16.92
C GLU A 11 -0.89 -0.09 16.86
N ALA A 12 -1.74 -0.98 17.41
CA ALA A 12 -1.50 -2.42 17.46
C ALA A 12 -0.98 -2.96 16.11
N ASP A 13 0.05 -3.82 16.16
CA ASP A 13 0.78 -4.32 14.98
C ASP A 13 0.53 -5.82 14.82
N PRO A 14 -0.65 -6.22 14.29
CA PRO A 14 -1.02 -7.63 14.18
C PRO A 14 -0.15 -8.36 13.17
N VAL A 15 0.47 -9.46 13.60
CA VAL A 15 1.33 -10.32 12.80
C VAL A 15 0.89 -11.77 12.88
N GLY A 16 0.91 -12.48 11.74
CA GLY A 16 0.75 -13.92 11.66
C GLY A 16 2.09 -14.64 11.59
N ALA A 17 2.05 -15.97 11.46
CA ALA A 17 3.27 -16.80 11.42
C ALA A 17 4.22 -16.44 10.26
N THR A 18 3.69 -16.00 9.12
CA THR A 18 4.51 -15.55 7.97
C THR A 18 5.23 -14.26 8.29
N GLU A 19 4.52 -13.24 8.78
CA GLU A 19 5.09 -11.94 9.13
C GLU A 19 6.12 -12.07 10.26
N ILE A 20 5.85 -12.94 11.25
CA ILE A 20 6.80 -13.24 12.32
C ILE A 20 8.10 -13.82 11.72
N ALA A 21 7.98 -14.76 10.78
CA ALA A 21 9.14 -15.40 10.15
C ALA A 21 9.98 -14.38 9.39
N GLU A 22 9.35 -13.56 8.55
CA GLU A 22 10.01 -12.50 7.78
C GLU A 22 10.76 -11.51 8.69
N ARG A 23 10.10 -11.04 9.75
CA ARG A 23 10.69 -10.05 10.67
C ARG A 23 11.78 -10.63 11.56
N ALA A 24 11.65 -11.90 11.95
CA ALA A 24 12.68 -12.63 12.70
C ALA A 24 13.82 -13.16 11.81
N GLY A 25 13.73 -13.01 10.48
CA GLY A 25 14.77 -13.47 9.55
C GLY A 25 14.85 -14.99 9.42
N VAL A 26 13.74 -15.70 9.66
CA VAL A 26 13.66 -17.16 9.61
C VAL A 26 12.61 -17.62 8.61
N GLY A 27 12.59 -18.92 8.28
CA GLY A 27 11.50 -19.50 7.49
C GLY A 27 10.24 -19.74 8.33
N ARG A 28 9.06 -19.67 7.70
CA ARG A 28 7.77 -20.00 8.36
C ARG A 28 7.76 -21.35 9.09
N PRO A 29 8.35 -22.45 8.56
CA PRO A 29 8.43 -23.71 9.29
C PRO A 29 9.22 -23.62 10.62
N ALA A 30 10.12 -22.65 10.77
CA ALA A 30 10.82 -22.43 12.03
C ALA A 30 9.88 -21.85 13.10
N VAL A 31 8.99 -20.93 12.71
CA VAL A 31 7.98 -20.34 13.58
C VAL A 31 6.93 -21.37 13.99
N GLU A 32 6.46 -22.20 13.05
CA GLU A 32 5.54 -23.31 13.36
C GLU A 32 6.17 -24.28 14.37
N ARG A 33 7.44 -24.67 14.16
CA ARG A 33 8.19 -25.47 15.14
C ARG A 33 8.42 -24.77 16.49
N TRP A 34 8.39 -23.44 16.55
CA TRP A 34 8.44 -22.74 17.83
C TRP A 34 7.12 -22.81 18.55
N GLN A 35 6.00 -22.60 17.85
CA GLN A 35 4.65 -22.74 18.40
C GLN A 35 4.43 -24.14 18.98
N GLU A 36 4.88 -25.17 18.27
CA GLU A 36 4.78 -26.56 18.72
C GLU A 36 5.68 -26.87 19.92
N ARG A 37 6.98 -26.55 19.84
CA ARG A 37 7.97 -26.95 20.86
C ARG A 37 7.96 -26.07 22.11
N HIS A 38 7.38 -24.88 22.00
CA HIS A 38 7.33 -23.90 23.07
C HIS A 38 5.89 -23.49 23.37
N ALA A 39 4.91 -24.35 23.12
CA ALA A 39 3.49 -24.07 23.34
C ALA A 39 3.20 -23.45 24.72
N ASP A 40 3.92 -23.88 25.76
CA ASP A 40 3.76 -23.38 27.14
C ASP A 40 4.28 -21.95 27.36
N THR A 41 5.23 -21.50 26.53
CA THR A 41 5.86 -20.16 26.65
C THR A 41 5.55 -19.26 25.47
N TRP A 42 5.00 -19.81 24.38
CA TRP A 42 4.62 -19.08 23.19
C TRP A 42 3.48 -18.11 23.54
N PRO A 43 3.53 -16.86 23.07
CA PRO A 43 2.54 -15.87 23.45
C PRO A 43 1.11 -16.28 23.05
N GLU A 44 0.15 -15.93 23.88
CA GLU A 44 -1.26 -16.14 23.56
C GLU A 44 -1.65 -15.27 22.35
N ARG A 45 -2.42 -15.86 21.43
CA ARG A 45 -2.94 -15.12 20.27
C ARG A 45 -3.94 -14.07 20.75
N ARG A 46 -3.82 -12.84 20.24
CA ARG A 46 -4.76 -11.75 20.55
C ARG A 46 -5.89 -11.66 19.53
N TRP A 47 -5.61 -12.03 18.29
CA TRP A 47 -6.56 -11.87 17.19
C TRP A 47 -6.58 -13.08 16.26
N THR A 48 -7.58 -13.08 15.40
CA THR A 48 -7.65 -13.93 14.22
C THR A 48 -7.77 -13.01 13.00
N VAL A 49 -6.83 -13.09 12.06
CA VAL A 49 -6.83 -12.33 10.81
C VAL A 49 -6.96 -13.31 9.65
N GLY A 50 -8.02 -13.17 8.84
CA GLY A 50 -8.28 -14.08 7.71
C GLY A 50 -8.40 -15.56 8.12
N GLY A 51 -8.92 -15.83 9.33
CA GLY A 51 -9.04 -17.19 9.88
C GLY A 51 -7.77 -17.76 10.49
N ARG A 52 -6.67 -16.99 10.56
CA ARG A 52 -5.39 -17.42 11.13
C ARG A 52 -5.07 -16.67 12.42
N PRO A 53 -4.41 -17.30 13.40
CA PRO A 53 -4.01 -16.63 14.64
C PRO A 53 -3.03 -15.49 14.36
N ALA A 54 -3.19 -14.40 15.10
CA ALA A 54 -2.35 -13.23 15.04
C ALA A 54 -2.00 -12.70 16.45
N TRP A 55 -0.81 -12.12 16.54
CA TRP A 55 -0.20 -11.58 17.75
C TRP A 55 0.20 -10.13 17.55
N ASP A 56 0.45 -9.41 18.63
CA ASP A 56 1.11 -8.11 18.54
C ASP A 56 2.62 -8.30 18.43
N TRP A 57 3.22 -7.72 17.40
CA TRP A 57 4.67 -7.84 17.20
C TRP A 57 5.47 -7.28 18.38
N ALA A 58 5.15 -6.06 18.82
CA ALA A 58 5.94 -5.35 19.82
C ALA A 58 5.66 -5.86 21.23
N VAL A 59 4.41 -6.22 21.52
CA VAL A 59 3.99 -6.59 22.88
C VAL A 59 4.12 -8.09 23.15
N ASP A 60 3.89 -8.95 22.15
CA ASP A 60 3.87 -10.39 22.36
C ASP A 60 5.14 -11.07 21.81
N ILE A 61 5.48 -10.79 20.55
CA ILE A 61 6.51 -11.56 19.84
C ILE A 61 7.93 -11.11 20.17
N VAL A 62 8.21 -9.81 20.16
CA VAL A 62 9.55 -9.27 20.49
C VAL A 62 10.01 -9.71 21.88
N PRO A 63 9.21 -9.56 22.96
CA PRO A 63 9.62 -10.00 24.29
C PRO A 63 9.90 -11.51 24.35
N TRP A 64 9.11 -12.32 23.63
CA TRP A 64 9.35 -13.76 23.55
C TRP A 64 10.64 -14.10 22.82
N LEU A 65 10.92 -13.44 21.69
CA LEU A 65 12.18 -13.63 20.95
C LEU A 65 13.38 -13.22 21.81
N GLU A 66 13.26 -12.16 22.60
CA GLU A 66 14.30 -11.72 23.53
C GLU A 66 14.53 -12.73 24.66
N ALA A 67 13.45 -13.11 25.36
CA ALA A 67 13.50 -14.05 26.48
C ALA A 67 14.09 -15.40 26.08
N THR A 68 13.94 -15.77 24.82
CA THR A 68 14.42 -17.05 24.28
C THR A 68 15.71 -16.92 23.47
N GLY A 69 16.34 -15.74 23.40
CA GLY A 69 17.62 -15.53 22.73
C GLY A 69 17.58 -15.66 21.20
N ARG A 70 16.43 -15.40 20.59
CA ARG A 70 16.15 -15.53 19.13
C ARG A 70 16.18 -14.21 18.37
N ILE A 71 16.66 -13.13 18.99
CA ILE A 71 16.87 -11.83 18.36
C ILE A 71 18.28 -11.76 17.76
N GLU A 72 18.37 -11.67 16.43
CA GLU A 72 19.54 -11.13 15.75
C GLU A 72 19.67 -9.62 16.07
N PRO A 73 20.89 -9.05 16.24
CA PRO A 73 21.08 -7.64 16.56
C PRO A 73 20.48 -6.67 15.53
N GLN A 74 20.16 -7.14 14.32
CA GLN A 74 19.50 -6.35 13.27
C GLN A 74 17.99 -6.15 13.48
N VAL A 75 17.38 -6.92 14.39
CA VAL A 75 15.96 -6.85 14.76
C VAL A 75 15.69 -5.72 15.76
N ARG A 76 16.71 -5.31 16.55
CA ARG A 76 16.62 -4.19 17.51
C ARG A 76 16.41 -2.82 16.86
N SER A 77 16.85 -2.65 15.61
CA SER A 77 16.82 -1.36 14.91
C SER A 77 15.59 -1.15 14.00
N ARG A 78 14.63 -2.10 13.99
CA ARG A 78 13.48 -2.09 13.08
C ARG A 78 12.15 -1.96 13.84
N SER A 79 11.99 -0.91 14.66
CA SER A 79 10.67 -0.53 15.20
C SER A 79 9.67 -0.24 14.07
N THR A 80 8.49 -0.85 14.15
CA THR A 80 7.58 -1.04 13.02
C THR A 80 6.90 0.22 12.48
N ALA A 81 6.83 1.30 13.25
CA ALA A 81 6.34 2.59 12.75
C ALA A 81 7.28 3.19 11.68
N ALA A 82 8.60 3.03 11.84
CA ALA A 82 9.58 3.54 10.88
C ALA A 82 9.61 2.73 9.59
N ASN A 83 9.34 1.41 9.65
CA ASN A 83 9.33 0.54 8.48
C ASN A 83 7.98 0.56 7.74
N ARG A 84 6.84 0.71 8.45
CA ARG A 84 5.55 1.01 7.81
C ARG A 84 5.59 2.40 7.18
N ARG A 85 6.15 3.40 7.86
CA ARG A 85 6.41 4.72 7.26
C ARG A 85 7.38 4.60 6.09
N ARG A 86 8.47 3.84 6.17
CA ARG A 86 9.39 3.61 5.04
C ARG A 86 8.72 2.90 3.87
N ARG A 87 7.92 1.86 4.11
CA ARG A 87 7.19 1.14 3.06
C ARG A 87 6.13 2.02 2.43
N LEU A 88 5.35 2.75 3.22
CA LEU A 88 4.43 3.78 2.73
C LEU A 88 5.16 4.96 2.07
N SER A 89 6.38 5.31 2.49
CA SER A 89 7.20 6.37 1.89
C SER A 89 7.88 5.93 0.60
N ILE A 90 8.27 4.65 0.48
CA ILE A 90 8.77 4.03 -0.75
C ILE A 90 7.59 3.84 -1.72
N GLU A 91 6.42 3.41 -1.24
CA GLU A 91 5.18 3.29 -2.03
C GLU A 91 4.53 4.66 -2.37
N ARG A 92 4.86 5.73 -1.64
CA ARG A 92 4.54 7.13 -1.97
C ARG A 92 5.67 7.84 -2.71
N SER A 93 6.79 7.18 -2.99
CA SER A 93 7.82 7.78 -3.79
C SER A 93 7.32 7.86 -5.24
N PRO A 94 7.25 9.06 -5.86
CA PRO A 94 6.77 9.24 -7.24
C PRO A 94 7.45 8.27 -8.22
N GLU A 95 8.76 8.14 -8.07
CA GLU A 95 9.67 7.28 -8.82
C GLU A 95 9.37 5.77 -8.70
N THR A 96 8.74 5.32 -7.61
CA THR A 96 8.32 3.91 -7.44
C THR A 96 6.85 3.68 -7.82
N ALA A 97 5.98 4.67 -7.63
CA ALA A 97 4.55 4.57 -7.93
C ALA A 97 4.26 4.70 -9.44
N ARG A 98 4.96 5.60 -10.14
CA ARG A 98 4.76 5.92 -11.56
C ARG A 98 4.81 4.70 -12.50
N PRO A 99 5.83 3.80 -12.46
CA PRO A 99 5.85 2.64 -13.34
C PRO A 99 4.70 1.66 -13.09
N ARG A 100 4.21 1.58 -11.84
CA ARG A 100 3.09 0.70 -11.47
C ARG A 100 1.75 1.27 -11.93
N ILE A 101 1.51 2.56 -11.67
CA ILE A 101 0.31 3.25 -12.17
C ILE A 101 0.25 3.15 -13.70
N ARG A 102 1.37 3.38 -14.39
CA ARG A 102 1.47 3.22 -15.85
C ARG A 102 1.08 1.82 -16.31
N ALA A 103 1.55 0.77 -15.64
CA ALA A 103 1.19 -0.61 -15.98
C ALA A 103 -0.31 -0.88 -15.79
N GLU A 104 -0.90 -0.41 -14.70
CA GLU A 104 -2.34 -0.57 -14.43
C GLU A 104 -3.20 0.23 -15.41
N VAL A 105 -2.80 1.46 -15.78
CA VAL A 105 -3.46 2.27 -16.80
C VAL A 105 -3.51 1.54 -18.15
N MET A 106 -2.38 0.98 -18.58
CA MET A 106 -2.29 0.24 -19.84
C MET A 106 -3.13 -1.05 -19.79
N ALA A 107 -3.13 -1.76 -18.66
CA ALA A 107 -3.91 -2.99 -18.48
C ALA A 107 -5.43 -2.73 -18.38
N TYR A 108 -5.84 -1.55 -17.88
CA TYR A 108 -7.24 -1.16 -17.78
C TYR A 108 -7.82 -0.70 -19.14
N ASP A 109 -6.96 -0.22 -20.05
CA ASP A 109 -7.33 0.18 -21.42
C ASP A 109 -7.64 -1.05 -22.31
N GLU A 110 -7.10 -2.23 -21.96
CA GLU A 110 -7.05 -3.42 -22.82
C GLU A 110 -8.40 -4.14 -23.12
N PRO A 111 -9.46 -4.13 -22.27
CA PRO A 111 -10.74 -4.74 -22.61
C PRO A 111 -11.79 -3.78 -23.23
N MET A 112 -11.50 -2.49 -23.40
CA MET A 112 -12.46 -1.48 -23.89
C MET A 112 -12.10 -1.00 -25.30
N ASP A 113 -12.32 -1.86 -26.29
CA ASP A 113 -12.13 -1.53 -27.71
C ASP A 113 -13.02 -0.33 -28.11
N GLN A 114 -12.41 0.83 -28.42
CA GLN A 114 -12.64 1.57 -29.68
C GLN A 114 -11.80 2.87 -29.82
N GLN A 115 -11.13 3.38 -28.78
CA GLN A 115 -10.15 4.48 -28.91
C GLN A 115 -9.08 4.32 -27.84
N ARG A 116 -8.00 3.63 -28.22
CA ARG A 116 -6.76 3.49 -27.45
C ARG A 116 -6.26 4.89 -27.05
N LEU A 117 -5.61 5.04 -25.91
CA LEU A 117 -4.84 6.27 -25.63
C LEU A 117 -3.88 6.50 -26.81
N ASP A 118 -4.11 7.58 -27.57
CA ASP A 118 -3.58 7.79 -28.92
C ASP A 118 -2.07 8.06 -28.90
N GLY A 119 -1.49 8.32 -27.72
CA GLY A 119 -0.05 8.47 -27.55
C GLY A 119 0.44 8.27 -26.13
N ALA A 120 1.74 7.97 -26.01
CA ALA A 120 2.43 7.85 -24.74
C ALA A 120 2.26 9.09 -23.84
N ALA A 121 2.06 10.29 -24.43
CA ALA A 121 1.82 11.52 -23.69
C ALA A 121 0.51 11.52 -22.89
N GLU A 122 -0.56 10.92 -23.42
CA GLU A 122 -1.86 10.84 -22.75
C GLU A 122 -1.82 9.86 -21.57
N VAL A 123 -1.14 8.73 -21.76
CA VAL A 123 -0.85 7.77 -20.68
C VAL A 123 -0.09 8.46 -19.55
N GLU A 124 0.93 9.25 -19.87
CA GLU A 124 1.74 9.95 -18.88
C GLU A 124 0.95 11.05 -18.15
N ALA A 125 0.10 11.80 -18.85
CA ALA A 125 -0.79 12.80 -18.23
C ALA A 125 -1.76 12.16 -17.23
N MET A 126 -2.36 11.03 -17.60
CA MET A 126 -3.26 10.29 -16.70
C MET A 126 -2.51 9.68 -15.50
N VAL A 127 -1.29 9.16 -15.73
CA VAL A 127 -0.41 8.68 -14.65
C VAL A 127 -0.09 9.80 -13.66
N ASP A 128 0.22 10.99 -14.14
CA ASP A 128 0.56 12.13 -13.29
C ASP A 128 -0.65 12.63 -12.48
N GLU A 129 -1.86 12.58 -13.04
CA GLU A 129 -3.11 12.92 -12.34
C GLU A 129 -3.47 11.91 -11.25
N ILE A 130 -3.37 10.60 -11.56
CA ILE A 130 -3.56 9.52 -10.57
C ILE A 130 -2.52 9.65 -9.45
N LEU A 131 -1.27 9.95 -9.79
CA LEU A 131 -0.19 10.12 -8.83
C LEU A 131 -0.42 11.33 -7.93
N ALA A 132 -0.87 12.46 -8.48
CA ALA A 132 -1.23 13.64 -7.70
C ALA A 132 -2.39 13.34 -6.74
N ALA A 133 -3.44 12.66 -7.20
CA ALA A 133 -4.58 12.25 -6.38
C ALA A 133 -4.17 11.27 -5.28
N TRP A 134 -3.28 10.32 -5.58
CA TRP A 134 -2.74 9.38 -4.61
C TRP A 134 -1.93 10.07 -3.50
N LEU A 135 -1.08 11.04 -3.86
CA LEU A 135 -0.28 11.80 -2.90
C LEU A 135 -1.12 12.74 -2.04
N ALA A 136 -2.23 13.26 -2.58
CA ALA A 136 -3.12 14.19 -1.88
C ALA A 136 -4.06 13.53 -0.85
N ASN A 137 -4.23 12.20 -0.87
CA ASN A 137 -5.19 11.51 0.01
C ASN A 137 -4.52 10.56 1.02
N PRO A 138 -4.06 11.06 2.18
CA PRO A 138 -3.21 10.28 3.07
C PRO A 138 -3.93 9.19 3.90
N VAL A 139 -5.27 9.17 3.91
CA VAL A 139 -6.09 8.32 4.82
C VAL A 139 -6.80 7.17 4.08
N GLY A 140 -6.94 7.24 2.75
CA GLY A 140 -7.74 6.32 1.95
C GLY A 140 -7.11 4.96 1.60
N HIS A 141 -5.86 4.70 2.00
CA HIS A 141 -5.05 3.61 1.42
C HIS A 141 -5.26 2.22 2.03
N ARG A 142 -6.47 1.87 2.52
CA ARG A 142 -6.70 0.51 3.06
C ARG A 142 -6.46 -0.60 2.02
N ASN A 143 -6.48 -0.26 0.74
CA ASN A 143 -6.35 -1.20 -0.39
C ASN A 143 -5.02 -1.10 -1.17
N GLY A 144 -4.06 -0.27 -0.71
CA GLY A 144 -2.79 -0.05 -1.40
C GLY A 144 -2.91 0.67 -2.76
N LEU A 145 -1.77 0.85 -3.45
CA LEU A 145 -1.68 1.64 -4.70
C LEU A 145 -2.57 1.06 -5.81
N ARG A 146 -2.51 -0.25 -6.02
CA ARG A 146 -3.30 -0.93 -7.06
C ARG A 146 -4.81 -0.74 -6.86
N GLY A 147 -5.31 -1.00 -5.65
CA GLY A 147 -6.74 -0.88 -5.36
C GLY A 147 -7.25 0.57 -5.44
N PHE A 148 -6.39 1.56 -5.23
CA PHE A 148 -6.72 2.95 -5.49
C PHE A 148 -6.74 3.27 -6.99
N THR A 149 -5.70 2.87 -7.74
CA THR A 149 -5.62 3.12 -9.18
C THR A 149 -6.80 2.52 -9.92
N GLU A 150 -7.17 1.26 -9.63
CA GLU A 150 -8.35 0.61 -10.22
C GLU A 150 -9.66 1.35 -9.91
N ARG A 151 -9.80 1.86 -8.68
CA ARG A 151 -10.99 2.62 -8.27
C ARG A 151 -11.04 3.98 -8.95
N TRP A 152 -9.91 4.68 -8.99
CA TRP A 152 -9.80 5.98 -9.63
C TRP A 152 -10.12 5.86 -11.13
N LEU A 153 -9.57 4.87 -11.82
CA LEU A 153 -9.85 4.61 -13.23
C LEU A 153 -11.34 4.35 -13.45
N ARG A 154 -11.98 3.54 -12.60
CA ARG A 154 -13.43 3.32 -12.68
C ARG A 154 -14.25 4.61 -12.54
N ASP A 155 -13.87 5.47 -11.61
CA ASP A 155 -14.65 6.65 -11.23
C ASP A 155 -14.39 7.85 -12.17
N HIS A 156 -13.18 7.97 -12.74
CA HIS A 156 -12.73 9.19 -13.44
C HIS A 156 -12.40 9.00 -14.92
N TYR A 157 -12.12 7.78 -15.40
CA TYR A 157 -11.66 7.55 -16.79
C TYR A 157 -12.64 8.07 -17.84
N ALA A 158 -13.95 7.87 -17.64
CA ALA A 158 -14.98 8.34 -18.58
C ALA A 158 -15.02 9.88 -18.71
N THR A 159 -14.79 10.58 -17.60
CA THR A 159 -14.74 12.05 -17.56
C THR A 159 -13.44 12.58 -18.15
N TRP A 160 -12.32 11.88 -17.88
CA TRP A 160 -11.00 12.23 -18.39
C TRP A 160 -10.92 12.11 -19.91
N ARG A 161 -11.56 11.08 -20.48
CA ARG A 161 -11.63 10.84 -21.92
C ARG A 161 -12.68 11.69 -22.64
N ALA A 162 -13.57 12.36 -21.90
CA ALA A 162 -14.54 13.24 -22.54
C ALA A 162 -13.75 14.38 -23.22
N PRO A 163 -14.01 14.69 -24.51
CA PRO A 163 -13.38 15.82 -25.14
C PRO A 163 -13.67 17.04 -24.28
N SER A 164 -12.60 17.73 -23.87
CA SER A 164 -12.74 18.97 -23.11
C SER A 164 -13.74 19.86 -23.85
N PRO A 165 -14.77 20.44 -23.20
CA PRO A 165 -15.75 21.28 -23.88
C PRO A 165 -15.12 22.50 -24.58
N ALA A 166 -13.84 22.78 -24.29
CA ALA A 166 -13.02 23.76 -24.99
C ALA A 166 -12.65 23.38 -26.44
N SER A 167 -12.73 22.10 -26.84
CA SER A 167 -12.35 21.64 -28.19
C SER A 167 -13.52 21.59 -29.18
N THR A 168 -14.77 21.77 -28.73
CA THR A 168 -15.95 21.70 -29.60
C THR A 168 -16.24 23.01 -30.36
N HIS A 169 -15.59 24.12 -30.02
CA HIS A 169 -15.84 25.42 -30.67
C HIS A 169 -14.99 25.73 -31.91
N ALA A 170 -14.15 24.81 -32.39
CA ALA A 170 -13.27 25.06 -33.56
C ALA A 170 -13.78 24.50 -34.90
N GLN A 171 -15.01 23.97 -34.97
CA GLN A 171 -15.52 23.34 -36.20
C GLN A 171 -16.95 23.80 -36.54
N THR A 172 -17.16 25.11 -36.60
CA THR A 172 -18.37 25.71 -37.21
C THR A 172 -18.02 27.06 -37.83
N GLY A 173 -17.12 27.04 -38.81
CA GLY A 173 -16.69 28.24 -39.52
C GLY A 173 -16.10 27.87 -40.87
N GLY A 174 -16.94 27.48 -41.82
CA GLY A 174 -16.48 27.10 -43.14
C GLY A 174 -17.55 26.47 -44.01
N LEU A 175 -18.67 27.17 -44.23
CA LEU A 175 -19.56 26.98 -45.38
C LEU A 175 -20.51 28.19 -45.46
N GLU A 176 -19.94 29.33 -45.81
CA GLU A 176 -20.68 30.38 -46.51
C GLU A 176 -19.95 30.69 -47.83
N ALA A 177 -20.79 30.92 -48.85
CA ALA A 177 -20.52 31.19 -50.27
C ALA A 177 -20.33 29.98 -51.19
#